data_AF-A0A7S4K7W4-F1
#
_entry.id   AF-A0A7S4K7W4-F1
#
_cell.length_a   1.000
_cell.length_b   1.000
_cell.length_c   1.000
_cell.angle_alpha   90.00
_cell.angle_beta   90.00
_cell.angle_gamma   90.00
#
_symmetry.space_group_name_H-M   'P 1'
#
loop_
_entity.id
_entity.type
_entity.pdbx_description
1 polymer ?
#
loop_
_entity_poly.entity_id
_entity_poly.type
_entity_poly.pdbx_seq_one_letter_code
_entity_poly.pdbx_strand_id
1 'polypeptide(L)'
;MAGGKGPEDLIQESFAADKTVKICLKAEPIPAPLLEFFSSEKYRNAISRDQNSEKAVKEIRQILHEECTRLKLPEKWIERMNNIWSIEPVGVGDNFLIGELPSSLGKVDLLDLDENSVEIISEPKAPESQTKAPKKEEKKEIKQIKEEEEGDNDDEEKEFDWMEEIELKTLTPEEVKQQLEKMKAGILNGFRHSIDNGPLCGEPVTGVALFVVDLEFYESKQEQRGYGTFSGQIMSAMSQGCKQALLVRSMRIVEPVYGCFLEVAQEVLGQATGLIRKRRGQILSDTMKEGTNWFEIDAEIPVVESFGLCKELRNWSSGSVTIPSLVMKGWRQLEDDPFYVPRSEEDKEEWGDNVKFMTNRARDIMNEVRKRKGVFVEKQLVESANKQRTLSKKK
;
A
#
# COMPACT_ATOMS: atom_id res chain seq x y z
N MET A 1 -1.64 -0.39 24.49
CA MET A 1 -0.95 -1.61 24.00
C MET A 1 -1.78 -2.21 22.87
N ALA A 2 -1.28 -2.22 21.63
CA ALA A 2 -1.89 -3.02 20.58
C ALA A 2 -1.76 -4.48 20.99
N GLY A 3 -2.88 -5.18 21.16
CA GLY A 3 -2.86 -6.63 21.38
C GLY A 3 -2.10 -7.25 20.23
N GLY A 4 -0.92 -7.79 20.51
CA GLY A 4 -0.09 -8.48 19.54
C GLY A 4 -0.87 -9.70 19.08
N LYS A 5 -1.56 -9.56 17.94
CA LYS A 5 -2.07 -10.66 17.14
C LYS A 5 -0.94 -11.67 16.94
N GLY A 6 -1.24 -12.95 17.11
CA GLY A 6 -0.26 -14.02 17.00
C GLY A 6 0.39 -14.04 15.61
N PRO A 7 1.50 -14.77 15.42
CA PRO A 7 2.14 -14.88 14.11
C PRO A 7 1.23 -15.44 13.01
N GLU A 8 0.22 -16.24 13.38
CA GLU A 8 -0.78 -16.83 12.46
C GLU A 8 -1.88 -15.83 12.06
N ASP A 9 -2.26 -14.91 12.93
CA ASP A 9 -3.25 -13.85 12.66
C ASP A 9 -2.80 -12.81 11.61
N LEU A 10 -1.54 -12.91 11.15
CA LEU A 10 -0.93 -12.03 10.15
C LEU A 10 -1.03 -12.59 8.73
N ILE A 11 -1.42 -13.86 8.58
CA ILE A 11 -1.66 -14.47 7.28
C ILE A 11 -3.10 -14.12 6.89
N GLN A 12 -3.28 -13.66 5.65
CA GLN A 12 -4.57 -13.32 5.09
C GLN A 12 -4.87 -14.23 3.91
N GLU A 13 -6.09 -14.72 3.87
CA GLU A 13 -6.55 -15.65 2.86
C GLU A 13 -7.46 -14.91 1.89
N SER A 14 -7.21 -15.08 0.59
CA SER A 14 -8.08 -14.55 -0.45
C SER A 14 -8.45 -15.64 -1.43
N PHE A 15 -9.73 -15.70 -1.77
CA PHE A 15 -10.26 -16.66 -2.73
C PHE A 15 -10.44 -16.01 -4.10
N ALA A 16 -10.18 -16.77 -5.16
CA ALA A 16 -10.67 -16.47 -6.49
C ALA A 16 -12.21 -16.45 -6.51
N ALA A 17 -12.78 -15.69 -7.45
CA ALA A 17 -14.23 -15.52 -7.54
C ALA A 17 -14.99 -16.85 -7.74
N ASP A 18 -14.36 -17.78 -8.47
CA ASP A 18 -14.84 -19.14 -8.69
C ASP A 18 -14.53 -20.12 -7.54
N LYS A 19 -13.91 -19.63 -6.46
CA LYS A 19 -13.44 -20.41 -5.29
C LYS A 19 -12.51 -21.57 -5.65
N THR A 20 -11.88 -21.57 -6.83
CA THR A 20 -10.95 -22.63 -7.25
C THR A 20 -9.57 -22.49 -6.63
N VAL A 21 -9.16 -21.27 -6.30
CA VAL A 21 -7.83 -20.97 -5.78
C VAL A 21 -7.96 -20.11 -4.54
N LYS A 22 -7.21 -20.48 -3.51
CA LYS A 22 -7.03 -19.69 -2.31
C LYS A 22 -5.56 -19.31 -2.19
N ILE A 23 -5.31 -18.02 -2.02
CA ILE A 23 -3.98 -17.42 -1.91
C ILE A 23 -3.79 -16.94 -0.48
N CYS A 24 -2.76 -17.45 0.19
CA CYS A 24 -2.40 -17.05 1.54
C CYS A 24 -1.22 -16.07 1.50
N LEU A 25 -1.47 -14.84 1.94
CA LEU A 25 -0.52 -13.73 1.87
C LEU A 25 -0.14 -13.22 3.24
N LYS A 26 1.12 -12.79 3.37
CA LYS A 26 1.63 -12.13 4.56
C LYS A 26 2.41 -10.88 4.18
N ALA A 27 2.18 -9.76 4.86
CA ALA A 27 2.98 -8.56 4.69
C ALA A 27 3.95 -8.35 5.86
N GLU A 28 5.21 -8.01 5.57
CA GLU A 28 6.18 -7.55 6.58
C GLU A 28 6.89 -6.27 6.11
N PRO A 29 7.19 -5.33 7.03
CA PRO A 29 7.97 -4.15 6.69
C PRO A 29 9.42 -4.55 6.37
N ILE A 30 10.01 -3.86 5.41
CA ILE A 30 11.42 -4.07 5.08
C ILE A 30 12.30 -3.46 6.17
N PRO A 31 13.41 -4.11 6.56
CA PRO A 31 14.34 -3.56 7.55
C PRO A 31 14.87 -2.18 7.14
N ALA A 32 14.88 -1.22 8.08
CA ALA A 32 15.33 0.16 7.83
C ALA A 32 16.73 0.27 7.18
N PRO A 33 17.75 -0.51 7.58
CA PRO A 33 19.06 -0.44 6.92
C PRO A 33 19.02 -0.81 5.43
N LEU A 34 18.06 -1.66 5.05
CA LEU A 34 17.87 -2.07 3.66
C LEU A 34 17.08 -1.01 2.87
N LEU A 35 16.14 -0.31 3.50
CA LEU A 35 15.44 0.84 2.90
C LEU A 35 16.41 1.99 2.56
N GLU A 36 17.39 2.26 3.43
CA GLU A 36 18.45 3.24 3.14
C GLU A 36 19.28 2.81 1.93
N PHE A 37 19.60 1.52 1.82
CA PHE A 37 20.32 0.98 0.67
C PHE A 37 19.53 1.17 -0.64
N PHE A 38 18.20 1.11 -0.63
CA PHE A 38 17.40 1.33 -1.83
C PHE A 38 17.44 2.77 -2.35
N SER A 39 17.79 3.72 -1.48
CA SER A 39 18.05 5.10 -1.91
C SER A 39 19.42 5.27 -2.56
N SER A 40 20.32 4.28 -2.48
CA SER A 40 21.65 4.34 -3.05
C SER A 40 21.64 4.24 -4.58
N GLU A 41 22.60 4.91 -5.22
CA GLU A 41 22.81 4.81 -6.67
C GLU A 41 23.14 3.38 -7.10
N LYS A 42 23.82 2.59 -6.25
CA LYS A 42 24.15 1.18 -6.54
C LYS A 42 22.88 0.37 -6.82
N TYR A 43 21.86 0.49 -5.97
CA TYR A 43 20.59 -0.20 -6.15
C TYR A 43 19.83 0.34 -7.37
N ARG A 44 19.70 1.66 -7.49
CA ARG A 44 18.98 2.30 -8.61
C ARG A 44 19.56 1.94 -9.98
N ASN A 45 20.89 1.89 -10.10
CA ASN A 45 21.57 1.54 -11.34
C ASN A 45 21.42 0.05 -11.70
N ALA A 46 21.25 -0.83 -10.70
CA ALA A 46 21.02 -2.25 -10.92
C ALA A 46 19.61 -2.52 -11.47
N ILE A 47 18.62 -1.77 -10.96
CA ILE A 47 17.19 -1.95 -11.26
C ILE A 47 16.76 -1.23 -12.54
N SER A 48 17.44 -0.15 -12.92
CA SER A 48 17.17 0.55 -14.17
C SER A 48 17.49 -0.30 -15.42
N ARG A 49 18.15 -1.45 -15.25
CA ARG A 49 18.40 -2.42 -16.32
C ARG A 49 17.17 -3.31 -16.51
N ASP A 50 16.94 -3.74 -17.75
CA ASP A 50 15.72 -4.42 -18.19
C ASP A 50 15.31 -5.61 -17.29
N GLN A 51 14.30 -5.39 -16.44
CA GLN A 51 13.83 -6.34 -15.41
C GLN A 51 13.10 -7.55 -16.00
N ASN A 52 12.68 -7.48 -17.28
CA ASN A 52 12.11 -8.64 -17.95
C ASN A 52 13.16 -9.72 -18.23
N SER A 53 14.45 -9.42 -18.11
CA SER A 53 15.47 -10.44 -18.23
C SER A 53 15.68 -11.16 -16.89
N GLU A 54 15.51 -12.49 -16.89
CA GLU A 54 15.81 -13.37 -15.77
C GLU A 54 17.24 -13.12 -15.18
N LYS A 55 18.17 -12.71 -16.05
CA LYS A 55 19.53 -12.31 -15.69
C LYS A 55 19.57 -11.08 -14.78
N ALA A 56 18.76 -10.06 -15.05
CA ALA A 56 18.72 -8.85 -14.24
C ALA A 56 18.19 -9.14 -12.83
N VAL A 57 17.16 -9.99 -12.71
CA VAL A 57 16.64 -10.36 -11.38
C VAL A 57 17.65 -11.18 -10.60
N LYS A 58 18.38 -12.11 -11.25
CA LYS A 58 19.49 -12.86 -10.62
C LYS A 58 20.62 -11.94 -10.13
N GLU A 59 21.00 -10.92 -10.91
CA GLU A 59 21.98 -9.90 -10.50
C GLU A 59 21.50 -9.11 -9.28
N ILE A 60 20.23 -8.67 -9.28
CA ILE A 60 19.64 -7.94 -8.16
C ILE A 60 19.59 -8.82 -6.90
N ARG A 61 19.19 -10.08 -7.01
CA ARG A 61 19.18 -11.03 -5.88
C ARG A 61 20.58 -11.19 -5.28
N GLN A 62 21.61 -11.30 -6.11
CA GLN A 62 22.99 -11.38 -5.63
C GLN A 62 23.41 -10.11 -4.87
N ILE A 63 23.13 -8.93 -5.43
CA ILE A 63 23.43 -7.65 -4.78
C ILE A 63 22.69 -7.56 -3.43
N LEU A 64 21.41 -7.90 -3.39
CA LEU A 64 20.61 -7.88 -2.17
C LEU A 64 21.14 -8.87 -1.13
N HIS A 65 21.54 -10.07 -1.55
CA HIS A 65 22.12 -11.07 -0.65
C HIS A 65 23.45 -10.59 -0.03
N GLU A 66 24.34 -10.03 -0.83
CA GLU A 66 25.62 -9.45 -0.36
C GLU A 66 25.38 -8.31 0.63
N GLU A 67 24.44 -7.41 0.34
CA GLU A 67 24.11 -6.27 1.21
C GLU A 67 23.41 -6.72 2.50
N CYS A 68 22.48 -7.67 2.43
CA CYS A 68 21.83 -8.23 3.63
C CYS A 68 22.86 -8.91 4.55
N THR A 69 23.84 -9.60 3.96
CA THR A 69 24.96 -10.21 4.70
C THR A 69 25.85 -9.15 5.34
N ARG A 70 26.20 -8.09 4.59
CA ARG A 70 27.00 -6.96 5.08
C ARG A 70 26.32 -6.23 6.24
N LEU A 71 25.01 -6.04 6.14
CA LEU A 71 24.17 -5.38 7.15
C LEU A 71 23.83 -6.29 8.35
N LYS A 72 24.25 -7.56 8.32
CA LYS A 72 23.98 -8.57 9.37
C LYS A 72 22.49 -8.70 9.68
N LEU A 73 21.65 -8.69 8.64
CA LEU A 73 20.22 -8.95 8.80
C LEU A 73 19.98 -10.40 9.27
N PRO A 74 18.82 -10.69 9.89
CA PRO A 74 18.47 -12.04 10.30
C PRO A 74 18.56 -13.02 9.11
N GLU A 75 19.08 -14.23 9.35
CA GLU A 75 19.28 -15.25 8.30
C GLU A 75 18.02 -15.50 7.47
N LYS A 76 16.84 -15.47 8.12
CA LYS A 76 15.55 -15.59 7.44
C LYS A 76 15.38 -14.58 6.29
N TRP A 77 15.82 -13.33 6.47
CA TRP A 77 15.73 -12.30 5.43
C TRP A 77 16.73 -12.55 4.30
N ILE A 78 17.91 -13.08 4.60
CA ILE A 78 18.92 -13.43 3.59
C ILE A 78 18.38 -14.55 2.68
N GLU A 79 17.77 -15.58 3.26
CA GLU A 79 17.16 -16.67 2.50
C GLU A 79 15.98 -16.20 1.63
N ARG A 80 15.13 -15.33 2.18
CA ARG A 80 13.95 -14.77 1.49
C ARG A 80 14.34 -13.98 0.24
N MET A 81 15.46 -13.27 0.25
CA MET A 81 15.92 -12.49 -0.91
C MET A 81 16.26 -13.35 -2.13
N ASN A 82 16.51 -14.65 -1.94
CA ASN A 82 16.75 -15.56 -3.07
C ASN A 82 15.46 -15.92 -3.83
N ASN A 83 14.28 -15.71 -3.24
CA ASN A 83 12.98 -16.13 -3.79
C ASN A 83 12.11 -14.93 -4.23
N ILE A 84 12.73 -13.84 -4.68
CA ILE A 84 12.01 -12.64 -5.15
C ILE A 84 11.33 -12.95 -6.47
N TRP A 85 9.99 -12.95 -6.50
CA TRP A 85 9.18 -13.13 -7.70
C TRP A 85 9.01 -11.84 -8.51
N SER A 86 8.91 -10.69 -7.83
CA SER A 86 8.79 -9.38 -8.49
C SER A 86 9.26 -8.25 -7.58
N ILE A 87 9.65 -7.13 -8.21
CA ILE A 87 10.04 -5.88 -7.56
C ILE A 87 9.13 -4.78 -8.13
N GLU A 88 8.38 -4.10 -7.27
CA GLU A 88 7.40 -3.09 -7.68
C GLU A 88 7.60 -1.75 -6.94
N PRO A 89 7.39 -0.61 -7.62
CA PRO A 89 7.16 -0.46 -9.06
C PRO A 89 8.34 -0.90 -9.94
N VAL A 90 8.06 -1.54 -11.08
CA VAL A 90 9.07 -1.98 -12.05
C VAL A 90 10.12 -0.89 -12.33
N GLY A 91 11.41 -1.24 -12.22
CA GLY A 91 12.52 -0.36 -12.60
C GLY A 91 13.02 0.63 -11.55
N VAL A 92 12.27 0.86 -10.47
CA VAL A 92 12.63 1.84 -9.41
C VAL A 92 12.16 1.47 -8.01
N GLY A 93 11.38 0.41 -7.87
CA GLY A 93 10.63 0.10 -6.68
C GLY A 93 11.43 -0.53 -5.55
N ASP A 94 10.85 -0.43 -4.37
CA ASP A 94 11.38 -0.92 -3.11
C ASP A 94 10.44 -1.96 -2.46
N ASN A 95 9.37 -2.37 -3.15
CA ASN A 95 8.47 -3.42 -2.66
C ASN A 95 8.79 -4.74 -3.33
N PHE A 96 8.74 -5.83 -2.56
CA PHE A 96 9.07 -7.17 -3.05
C PHE A 96 7.87 -8.09 -2.94
N LEU A 97 7.67 -8.91 -3.96
CA LEU A 97 6.87 -10.13 -3.87
C LEU A 97 7.82 -11.31 -3.72
N ILE A 98 7.65 -12.10 -2.66
CA ILE A 98 8.55 -13.21 -2.31
C ILE A 98 7.73 -14.50 -2.16
N GLY A 99 8.21 -15.58 -2.77
CA GLY A 99 7.67 -16.93 -2.54
C GLY A 99 8.22 -17.55 -1.25
N GLU A 100 7.36 -17.77 -0.25
CA GLU A 100 7.67 -18.53 0.97
C GLU A 100 6.77 -19.79 1.02
N LEU A 101 6.66 -20.50 -0.11
CA LEU A 101 5.83 -21.70 -0.23
C LEU A 101 6.38 -22.85 0.64
N PRO A 102 5.52 -23.72 1.20
CA PRO A 102 5.95 -24.82 2.06
C PRO A 102 6.84 -25.80 1.30
N SER A 103 7.86 -26.34 1.97
CA SER A 103 8.85 -27.23 1.34
C SER A 103 8.25 -28.51 0.74
N SER A 104 7.02 -28.88 1.11
CA SER A 104 6.25 -30.00 0.56
C SER A 104 5.91 -29.84 -0.92
N LEU A 105 5.79 -28.60 -1.41
CA LEU A 105 5.58 -28.27 -2.83
C LEU A 105 6.89 -28.23 -3.64
N GLY A 106 8.04 -28.39 -2.98
CA GLY A 106 9.35 -28.10 -3.56
C GLY A 106 9.63 -26.59 -3.60
N LYS A 107 10.90 -26.18 -3.67
CA LYS A 107 11.26 -24.79 -3.94
C LYS A 107 10.82 -24.46 -5.37
N VAL A 108 9.65 -23.86 -5.54
CA VAL A 108 9.15 -23.37 -6.83
C VAL A 108 9.45 -21.87 -6.89
N ASP A 109 10.35 -21.50 -7.79
CA ASP A 109 10.62 -20.10 -8.12
C ASP A 109 9.84 -19.73 -9.38
N LEU A 110 9.11 -18.61 -9.33
CA LEU A 110 8.32 -18.11 -10.45
C LEU A 110 9.19 -17.71 -11.65
N LEU A 111 10.47 -17.42 -11.39
CA LEU A 111 11.45 -17.02 -12.42
C LEU A 111 12.10 -18.20 -13.13
N ASP A 112 12.11 -19.39 -12.53
CA ASP A 112 12.67 -20.61 -13.13
C ASP A 112 11.70 -21.27 -14.13
N LEU A 113 10.55 -20.63 -14.37
CA LEU A 113 9.50 -21.15 -15.22
C LEU A 113 9.57 -20.46 -16.59
N ASP A 114 9.82 -21.27 -17.62
CA ASP A 114 10.17 -20.84 -18.99
C ASP A 114 9.17 -19.84 -19.60
N GLU A 115 9.67 -18.69 -20.07
CA GLU A 115 8.87 -17.65 -20.75
C GLU A 115 8.33 -18.04 -22.15
N ASN A 116 8.61 -19.25 -22.62
CA ASN A 116 8.19 -19.71 -23.95
C ASN A 116 6.74 -20.23 -23.97
N SER A 117 5.78 -19.41 -23.54
CA SER A 117 4.38 -19.49 -24.00
C SER A 117 3.50 -18.33 -23.50
N VAL A 118 3.87 -17.08 -23.79
CA VAL A 118 2.89 -15.98 -23.75
C VAL A 118 2.99 -15.19 -25.04
N GLU A 119 2.16 -15.58 -26.02
CA GLU A 119 1.80 -14.66 -27.09
C GLU A 119 1.14 -13.44 -26.45
N ILE A 120 1.80 -12.29 -26.62
CA ILE A 120 1.27 -10.97 -26.27
C ILE A 120 -0.02 -10.79 -27.09
N ILE A 121 -1.18 -10.97 -26.44
CA ILE A 121 -2.45 -10.55 -27.02
C ILE A 121 -2.41 -9.02 -27.03
N SER A 122 -2.08 -8.49 -28.21
CA SER A 122 -2.19 -7.10 -28.58
C SER A 122 -3.55 -6.52 -28.18
N GLU A 123 -3.56 -5.25 -27.79
CA GLU A 123 -4.73 -4.42 -27.49
C GLU A 123 -5.98 -4.78 -28.33
N PRO A 124 -7.16 -4.98 -27.71
CA PRO A 124 -8.40 -5.07 -28.48
C PRO A 124 -8.69 -3.70 -29.10
N LYS A 125 -8.53 -3.59 -30.42
CA LYS A 125 -9.05 -2.47 -31.21
C LYS A 125 -10.52 -2.25 -30.89
N ALA A 126 -10.87 -1.01 -30.58
CA ALA A 126 -12.23 -0.58 -30.32
C ALA A 126 -13.17 -0.98 -31.49
N PRO A 127 -14.29 -1.68 -31.24
CA PRO A 127 -15.26 -1.94 -32.28
C PRO A 127 -16.03 -0.65 -32.61
N GLU A 128 -16.02 -0.31 -33.91
CA GLU A 128 -16.80 0.77 -34.49
C GLU A 128 -18.29 0.62 -34.17
N SER A 129 -18.91 1.74 -33.80
CA SER A 129 -20.33 1.86 -33.52
C SER A 129 -21.20 1.51 -34.73
N GLN A 130 -21.98 0.43 -34.62
CA GLN A 130 -23.20 0.25 -35.41
C GLN A 130 -24.41 0.24 -34.48
N THR A 131 -25.06 1.39 -34.40
CA THR A 131 -26.43 1.59 -33.89
C THR A 131 -27.44 0.75 -34.66
N LYS A 132 -28.10 -0.20 -33.99
CA LYS A 132 -29.48 -0.63 -34.29
C LYS A 132 -30.22 -0.93 -32.99
N ALA A 133 -31.25 -0.13 -32.70
CA ALA A 133 -32.12 -0.27 -31.53
C ALA A 133 -33.10 -1.46 -31.68
N PRO A 134 -33.45 -2.20 -30.60
CA PRO A 134 -34.55 -3.17 -30.62
C PRO A 134 -35.91 -2.52 -30.33
N LYS A 135 -36.95 -3.12 -30.91
CA LYS A 135 -38.36 -2.67 -30.93
C LYS A 135 -39.17 -3.22 -29.74
N LYS A 136 -39.87 -2.33 -29.04
CA LYS A 136 -41.25 -2.35 -28.49
C LYS A 136 -41.93 -3.60 -27.86
N GLU A 137 -41.35 -4.78 -27.76
CA GLU A 137 -42.07 -5.96 -27.18
C GLU A 137 -41.76 -6.27 -25.69
N GLU A 138 -40.65 -5.78 -25.13
CA GLU A 138 -40.25 -6.06 -23.72
C GLU A 138 -41.04 -5.28 -22.63
N LYS A 139 -41.97 -4.40 -23.00
CA LYS A 139 -42.69 -3.55 -22.03
C LYS A 139 -43.96 -4.17 -21.43
N LYS A 140 -44.34 -5.39 -21.81
CA LYS A 140 -45.53 -6.07 -21.27
C LYS A 140 -45.23 -7.10 -20.18
N GLU A 141 -44.05 -7.73 -20.17
CA GLU A 141 -43.70 -8.74 -19.15
C GLU A 141 -43.28 -8.12 -17.81
N ILE A 142 -42.68 -6.92 -17.82
CA ILE A 142 -42.21 -6.23 -16.59
C ILE A 142 -43.38 -5.75 -15.70
N LYS A 143 -44.63 -5.77 -16.20
CA LYS A 143 -45.81 -5.36 -15.44
C LYS A 143 -46.51 -6.51 -14.70
N GLN A 144 -46.33 -7.75 -15.13
CA GLN A 144 -46.94 -8.91 -14.45
C GLN A 144 -46.12 -9.39 -13.24
N ILE A 145 -44.81 -9.14 -13.23
CA ILE A 145 -43.93 -9.57 -12.14
C ILE A 145 -44.08 -8.68 -10.88
N LYS A 146 -44.77 -7.54 -10.97
CA LYS A 146 -44.91 -6.58 -9.85
C LYS A 146 -46.18 -6.77 -9.00
N GLU A 147 -47.05 -7.73 -9.31
CA GLU A 147 -48.30 -7.96 -8.57
C GLU A 147 -48.28 -9.23 -7.70
N GLU A 148 -47.19 -10.00 -7.65
CA GLU A 148 -47.08 -11.23 -6.83
C GLU A 148 -46.15 -11.13 -5.59
N GLU A 149 -45.52 -10.00 -5.32
CA GLU A 149 -44.66 -9.79 -4.13
C GLU A 149 -45.32 -8.92 -3.03
N GLU A 150 -46.56 -9.23 -2.66
CA GLU A 150 -47.13 -8.82 -1.37
C GLU A 150 -47.74 -10.05 -0.68
N GLY A 151 -46.93 -10.72 0.16
CA GLY A 151 -47.38 -11.83 0.99
C GLY A 151 -46.26 -12.46 1.83
N ASP A 152 -46.44 -12.36 3.14
CA ASP A 152 -45.77 -13.07 4.24
C ASP A 152 -44.29 -12.77 4.57
N ASN A 153 -44.15 -11.91 5.59
CA ASN A 153 -43.08 -11.96 6.59
C ASN A 153 -43.22 -13.28 7.38
N ASP A 154 -42.17 -14.12 7.39
CA ASP A 154 -41.75 -15.00 8.50
C ASP A 154 -40.60 -15.95 8.05
N ASP A 155 -39.51 -15.39 7.48
CA ASP A 155 -38.31 -16.17 7.10
C ASP A 155 -36.99 -15.48 7.53
N GLU A 156 -37.01 -14.73 8.64
CA GLU A 156 -35.79 -14.28 9.33
C GLU A 156 -35.18 -15.41 10.18
N GLU A 157 -34.77 -16.52 9.57
CA GLU A 157 -33.86 -17.51 10.21
C GLU A 157 -33.29 -18.57 9.24
N LYS A 158 -32.98 -18.19 8.00
CA LYS A 158 -32.22 -19.04 7.08
C LYS A 158 -31.12 -18.25 6.37
N GLU A 159 -30.13 -17.87 7.16
CA GLU A 159 -28.77 -17.62 6.66
C GLU A 159 -28.26 -18.98 6.13
N PHE A 160 -28.61 -19.24 4.87
CA PHE A 160 -28.42 -20.54 4.21
C PHE A 160 -26.92 -20.78 4.01
N ASP A 161 -26.41 -21.71 4.81
CA ASP A 161 -25.07 -22.27 4.77
C ASP A 161 -24.79 -22.90 3.38
N TRP A 162 -24.20 -22.12 2.48
CA TRP A 162 -23.65 -22.61 1.20
C TRP A 162 -22.15 -22.93 1.31
N MET A 163 -21.67 -23.35 2.48
CA MET A 163 -20.40 -24.10 2.54
C MET A 163 -20.63 -25.54 2.11
N GLU A 164 -20.94 -25.76 0.82
CA GLU A 164 -20.67 -27.08 0.25
C GLU A 164 -19.20 -27.41 0.50
N GLU A 165 -18.90 -28.58 1.07
CA GLU A 165 -17.53 -29.08 1.27
C GLU A 165 -16.80 -29.05 -0.07
N ILE A 166 -16.01 -27.99 -0.29
CA ILE A 166 -15.09 -27.92 -1.41
C ILE A 166 -13.88 -28.75 -1.02
N GLU A 167 -13.73 -29.92 -1.65
CA GLU A 167 -12.62 -30.81 -1.37
C GLU A 167 -11.30 -30.17 -1.85
N LEU A 168 -10.32 -30.13 -0.95
CA LEU A 168 -8.96 -29.69 -1.24
C LEU A 168 -8.32 -30.68 -2.23
N LYS A 169 -7.86 -30.18 -3.37
CA LYS A 169 -7.22 -31.02 -4.38
C LYS A 169 -5.77 -31.27 -3.99
N THR A 170 -5.43 -32.52 -3.66
CA THR A 170 -4.02 -32.92 -3.49
C THR A 170 -3.36 -33.04 -4.85
N LEU A 171 -2.59 -32.03 -5.23
CA LEU A 171 -1.86 -31.97 -6.50
C LEU A 171 -0.43 -32.52 -6.33
N THR A 172 0.11 -33.08 -7.41
CA THR A 172 1.53 -33.40 -7.49
C THR A 172 2.36 -32.12 -7.67
N PRO A 173 3.66 -32.09 -7.27
CA PRO A 173 4.49 -30.91 -7.42
C PRO A 173 4.61 -30.40 -8.87
N GLU A 174 4.54 -31.30 -9.87
CA GLU A 174 4.58 -30.92 -11.30
C GLU A 174 3.29 -30.23 -11.75
N GLU A 175 2.13 -30.69 -11.30
CA GLU A 175 0.85 -30.06 -11.61
C GLU A 175 0.76 -28.67 -10.97
N VAL A 176 1.29 -28.49 -9.76
CA VAL A 176 1.33 -27.17 -9.12
C VAL A 176 2.18 -26.20 -9.91
N LYS A 177 3.35 -26.62 -10.43
CA LYS A 177 4.16 -25.77 -11.31
C LYS A 177 3.39 -25.34 -12.56
N GLN A 178 2.67 -26.26 -13.20
CA GLN A 178 1.85 -25.92 -14.38
C GLN A 178 0.71 -24.95 -14.06
N GLN A 179 0.07 -25.08 -12.90
CA GLN A 179 -0.97 -24.14 -12.48
C GLN A 179 -0.37 -22.78 -12.12
N LEU A 180 0.77 -22.76 -11.43
CA LEU A 180 1.48 -21.53 -11.08
C LEU A 180 1.88 -20.74 -12.33
N GLU A 181 2.34 -21.42 -13.38
CA GLU A 181 2.64 -20.77 -14.66
C GLU A 181 1.43 -20.08 -15.29
N LYS A 182 0.27 -20.74 -15.28
CA LYS A 182 -0.98 -20.14 -15.77
C LYS A 182 -1.40 -18.93 -14.94
N MET A 183 -1.10 -18.93 -13.64
CA MET A 183 -1.48 -17.87 -12.70
C MET A 183 -0.44 -16.74 -12.60
N LYS A 184 0.80 -16.95 -13.04
CA LYS A 184 1.94 -16.03 -12.94
C LYS A 184 1.56 -14.60 -13.32
N ALA A 185 1.00 -14.41 -14.51
CA ALA A 185 0.57 -13.09 -14.97
C ALA A 185 -0.53 -12.46 -14.09
N GLY A 186 -1.46 -13.26 -13.57
CA GLY A 186 -2.52 -12.78 -12.66
C GLY A 186 -1.96 -12.32 -11.32
N ILE A 187 -1.05 -13.12 -10.72
CA ILE A 187 -0.39 -12.79 -9.45
C ILE A 187 0.44 -11.51 -9.57
N LEU A 188 1.29 -11.42 -10.59
CA LEU A 188 2.16 -10.26 -10.81
C LEU A 188 1.36 -8.97 -11.02
N ASN A 189 0.35 -9.00 -11.89
CA ASN A 189 -0.49 -7.84 -12.14
C ASN A 189 -1.34 -7.46 -10.92
N GLY A 190 -1.82 -8.45 -10.14
CA GLY A 190 -2.60 -8.20 -8.93
C GLY A 190 -1.77 -7.59 -7.81
N PHE A 191 -0.51 -8.02 -7.68
CA PHE A 191 0.47 -7.41 -6.79
C PHE A 191 0.76 -5.97 -7.19
N ARG A 192 1.16 -5.74 -8.45
CA ARG A 192 1.43 -4.39 -8.99
C ARG A 192 0.26 -3.44 -8.79
N HIS A 193 -0.95 -3.85 -9.14
CA HIS A 193 -2.15 -3.04 -8.96
C HIS A 193 -2.36 -2.62 -7.49
N SER A 194 -2.04 -3.49 -6.54
CA SER A 194 -2.21 -3.23 -5.11
C SER A 194 -1.14 -2.35 -4.52
N ILE A 195 0.09 -2.45 -5.02
CA ILE A 195 1.18 -1.56 -4.66
C ILE A 195 0.93 -0.16 -5.21
N ASP A 196 0.50 -0.03 -6.47
CA ASP A 196 0.16 1.26 -7.08
C ASP A 196 -1.06 1.91 -6.43
N ASN A 197 -2.06 1.11 -6.05
CA ASN A 197 -3.30 1.56 -5.39
C ASN A 197 -3.34 1.12 -3.93
N GLY A 198 -2.49 1.73 -3.11
CA GLY A 198 -2.38 1.40 -1.70
C GLY A 198 -3.71 1.54 -0.92
N PRO A 199 -3.93 0.72 0.11
CA PRO A 199 -5.23 0.62 0.79
C PRO A 199 -5.61 1.85 1.64
N LEU A 200 -4.64 2.69 2.02
CA LEU A 200 -4.91 3.88 2.84
C LEU A 200 -5.61 4.98 2.04
N CYS A 201 -5.06 5.40 0.92
CA CYS A 201 -5.59 6.55 0.17
C CYS A 201 -5.45 6.38 -1.35
N GLY A 202 -5.21 5.16 -1.83
CA GLY A 202 -4.97 4.88 -3.25
C GLY A 202 -3.68 5.48 -3.78
N GLU A 203 -2.71 5.78 -2.91
CA GLU A 203 -1.35 6.19 -3.27
C GLU A 203 -0.42 4.96 -3.29
N PRO A 204 0.71 5.03 -4.02
CA PRO A 204 1.68 3.96 -4.05
C PRO A 204 2.20 3.58 -2.66
N VAL A 205 2.34 2.28 -2.42
CA VAL A 205 2.95 1.71 -1.22
C VAL A 205 4.47 1.67 -1.38
N THR A 206 5.21 1.84 -0.29
CA THR A 206 6.68 1.82 -0.25
C THR A 206 7.13 1.06 0.99
N GLY A 207 8.29 0.39 0.88
CA GLY A 207 8.97 -0.27 1.98
C GLY A 207 8.31 -1.52 2.55
N VAL A 208 7.56 -2.28 1.73
CA VAL A 208 6.89 -3.51 2.17
C VAL A 208 7.34 -4.72 1.34
N ALA A 209 7.54 -5.86 2.02
CA ALA A 209 7.66 -7.16 1.38
C ALA A 209 6.37 -7.97 1.60
N LEU A 210 5.79 -8.46 0.52
CA LEU A 210 4.67 -9.41 0.54
C LEU A 210 5.17 -10.82 0.26
N PHE A 211 4.71 -11.76 1.08
CA PHE A 211 5.06 -13.16 1.03
C PHE A 211 3.84 -13.97 0.61
N VAL A 212 4.00 -14.80 -0.41
CA VAL A 212 3.04 -15.84 -0.75
C VAL A 212 3.41 -17.06 0.08
N VAL A 213 2.62 -17.31 1.11
CA VAL A 213 2.88 -18.34 2.14
C VAL A 213 2.33 -19.67 1.70
N ASP A 214 1.12 -19.68 1.10
CA ASP A 214 0.50 -20.91 0.63
C ASP A 214 -0.44 -20.66 -0.55
N LEU A 215 -0.63 -21.71 -1.34
CA LEU A 215 -1.52 -21.75 -2.50
C LEU A 215 -2.31 -23.06 -2.46
N GLU A 216 -3.60 -22.95 -2.16
CA GLU A 216 -4.50 -24.09 -2.12
C GLU A 216 -5.38 -24.09 -3.37
N PHE A 217 -5.56 -25.27 -3.95
CA PHE A 217 -6.37 -25.48 -5.14
C PHE A 217 -7.56 -26.38 -4.80
N TYR A 218 -8.69 -26.00 -5.36
CA TYR A 218 -9.99 -26.58 -5.10
C TYR A 218 -10.67 -26.95 -6.41
N GLU A 219 -11.44 -28.03 -6.41
CA GLU A 219 -12.17 -28.46 -7.60
C GLU A 219 -13.50 -27.70 -7.68
N SER A 220 -13.67 -26.83 -8.69
CA SER A 220 -14.95 -26.16 -8.89
C SER A 220 -15.98 -27.12 -9.50
N LYS A 221 -17.11 -27.31 -8.81
CA LYS A 221 -18.32 -27.92 -9.39
C LYS A 221 -19.18 -26.94 -10.19
N GLN A 222 -18.87 -25.64 -10.13
CA GLN A 222 -19.63 -24.61 -10.84
C GLN A 222 -19.29 -24.56 -12.34
N GLU A 223 -20.31 -24.55 -13.18
CA GLU A 223 -20.15 -24.27 -14.61
C GLU A 223 -19.51 -22.89 -14.81
N GLN A 224 -18.55 -22.81 -15.74
CA GLN A 224 -17.82 -21.61 -16.17
C GLN A 224 -18.73 -20.55 -16.83
N ARG A 225 -19.81 -20.13 -16.15
CA ARG A 225 -20.76 -19.14 -16.66
C ARG A 225 -20.59 -17.84 -15.88
N GLY A 226 -20.04 -16.84 -16.55
CA GLY A 226 -20.14 -15.43 -16.14
C GLY A 226 -18.96 -14.82 -15.39
N TYR A 227 -17.95 -15.61 -15.00
CA TYR A 227 -16.73 -15.05 -14.41
C TYR A 227 -15.73 -14.62 -15.49
N GLY A 228 -14.99 -13.53 -15.25
CA GLY A 228 -13.98 -13.02 -16.17
C GLY A 228 -12.85 -14.02 -16.46
N THR A 229 -11.85 -13.62 -17.26
CA THR A 229 -10.70 -14.50 -17.55
C THR A 229 -10.09 -15.07 -16.28
N PHE A 230 -9.64 -16.32 -16.30
CA PHE A 230 -8.97 -16.96 -15.15
C PHE A 230 -7.87 -16.06 -14.57
N SER A 231 -7.06 -15.45 -15.43
CA SER A 231 -6.05 -14.45 -15.05
C SER A 231 -6.63 -13.23 -14.31
N GLY A 232 -7.80 -12.73 -14.73
CA GLY A 232 -8.48 -11.60 -14.09
C GLY A 232 -9.05 -11.95 -12.72
N GLN A 233 -9.54 -13.19 -12.55
CA GLN A 233 -10.01 -13.68 -11.25
C GLN A 233 -8.86 -13.78 -10.25
N ILE A 234 -7.73 -14.36 -10.66
CA ILE A 234 -6.51 -14.43 -9.85
C ILE A 234 -5.97 -13.03 -9.54
N MET A 235 -5.97 -12.11 -10.50
CA MET A 235 -5.55 -10.72 -10.30
C MET A 235 -6.40 -10.03 -9.22
N SER A 236 -7.73 -10.22 -9.26
CA SER A 236 -8.64 -9.66 -8.26
C SER A 236 -8.41 -10.27 -6.88
N ALA A 237 -8.28 -11.59 -6.79
CA ALA A 237 -7.99 -12.29 -5.54
C ALA A 237 -6.65 -11.84 -4.93
N MET A 238 -5.60 -11.82 -5.75
CA MET A 238 -4.29 -11.33 -5.33
C MET A 238 -4.38 -9.88 -4.85
N SER A 239 -5.15 -9.03 -5.55
CA SER A 239 -5.26 -7.64 -5.15
C SER A 239 -5.99 -7.44 -3.82
N GLN A 240 -7.08 -8.17 -3.61
CA GLN A 240 -7.85 -8.11 -2.36
C GLN A 240 -7.02 -8.65 -1.20
N GLY A 241 -6.38 -9.80 -1.38
CA GLY A 241 -5.49 -10.40 -0.38
C GLY A 241 -4.32 -9.48 -0.01
N CYS A 242 -3.68 -8.83 -0.99
CA CYS A 242 -2.63 -7.84 -0.74
C CYS A 242 -3.14 -6.68 0.13
N LYS A 243 -4.29 -6.11 -0.21
CA LYS A 243 -4.90 -5.01 0.56
C LYS A 243 -5.21 -5.42 1.99
N GLN A 244 -5.75 -6.63 2.19
CA GLN A 244 -6.03 -7.16 3.53
C GLN A 244 -4.74 -7.40 4.31
N ALA A 245 -3.74 -8.05 3.72
CA ALA A 245 -2.44 -8.31 4.35
C ALA A 245 -1.75 -7.01 4.79
N LEU A 246 -1.84 -5.97 3.97
CA LEU A 246 -1.34 -4.63 4.30
C LEU A 246 -2.13 -3.98 5.44
N LEU A 247 -3.47 -4.04 5.42
CA LEU A 247 -4.33 -3.43 6.46
C LEU A 247 -4.26 -4.13 7.82
N VAL A 248 -3.93 -5.42 7.85
CA VAL A 248 -3.66 -6.14 9.11
C VAL A 248 -2.41 -5.60 9.79
N ARG A 249 -1.46 -5.05 9.01
CA ARG A 249 -0.34 -4.30 9.55
C ARG A 249 -0.72 -2.86 9.86
N SER A 250 -0.03 -2.29 10.85
CA SER A 250 -0.17 -0.88 11.22
C SER A 250 0.47 0.01 10.16
N MET A 251 -0.24 0.27 9.07
CA MET A 251 0.24 1.13 7.99
C MET A 251 0.37 2.58 8.48
N ARG A 252 1.34 3.29 7.90
CA ARG A 252 1.66 4.68 8.21
C ARG A 252 1.77 5.49 6.92
N ILE A 253 1.46 6.78 7.02
CA ILE A 253 1.65 7.71 5.91
C ILE A 253 3.13 8.05 5.86
N VAL A 254 3.70 8.03 4.65
CA VAL A 254 5.07 8.44 4.40
C VAL A 254 5.02 9.79 3.67
N GLU A 255 5.61 10.82 4.26
CA GLU A 255 5.65 12.16 3.68
C GLU A 255 6.97 12.41 2.94
N PRO A 256 6.96 13.16 1.82
CA PRO A 256 8.19 13.53 1.15
C PRO A 256 8.92 14.62 1.94
N VAL A 257 10.26 14.56 1.92
CA VAL A 257 11.16 15.45 2.65
C VAL A 257 12.19 16.07 1.72
N TYR A 258 12.36 17.39 1.83
CA TYR A 258 13.45 18.13 1.22
C TYR A 258 14.63 18.23 2.18
N GLY A 259 15.84 18.00 1.66
CA GLY A 259 17.06 18.57 2.22
C GLY A 259 17.08 20.06 1.95
N CYS A 260 17.30 20.85 2.99
CA CYS A 260 17.27 22.30 3.00
C CYS A 260 18.65 22.79 3.43
N PHE A 261 19.39 23.34 2.47
CA PHE A 261 20.70 23.93 2.69
C PHE A 261 20.58 25.44 2.63
N LEU A 262 21.03 26.15 3.67
CA LEU A 262 21.06 27.61 3.70
C LEU A 262 22.25 28.13 4.51
N GLU A 263 22.68 29.34 4.19
CA GLU A 263 23.69 30.07 4.95
C GLU A 263 23.00 31.21 5.72
N VAL A 264 23.34 31.33 6.99
CA VAL A 264 22.70 32.26 7.93
C VAL A 264 23.76 33.06 8.68
N ALA A 265 23.60 34.38 8.77
CA ALA A 265 24.48 35.20 9.59
C ALA A 265 24.30 34.87 11.09
N GLN A 266 25.39 34.89 11.85
CA GLN A 266 25.39 34.53 13.28
C GLN A 266 24.30 35.23 14.12
N GLU A 267 24.01 36.49 13.81
CA GLU A 267 23.03 37.32 14.52
C GLU A 267 21.60 36.76 14.48
N VAL A 268 21.26 36.03 13.41
CA VAL A 268 19.90 35.58 13.12
C VAL A 268 19.76 34.05 13.15
N LEU A 269 20.83 33.31 13.47
CA LEU A 269 20.87 31.85 13.52
C LEU A 269 19.75 31.22 14.37
N GLY A 270 19.55 31.72 15.59
CA GLY A 270 18.53 31.17 16.50
C GLY A 270 17.10 31.35 15.99
N GLN A 271 16.84 32.44 15.27
CA GLN A 271 15.51 32.71 14.70
C GLN A 271 15.26 31.88 13.43
N ALA A 272 16.29 31.72 12.57
CA ALA A 272 16.21 30.88 11.38
C ALA A 272 15.97 29.40 11.74
N THR A 273 16.72 28.87 12.71
CA THR A 273 16.51 27.50 13.22
C THR A 273 15.14 27.34 13.89
N GLY A 274 14.66 28.35 14.62
CA GLY A 274 13.31 28.40 15.16
C GLY A 274 12.22 28.32 14.09
N LEU A 275 12.40 29.02 12.96
CA LEU A 275 11.46 28.98 11.85
C LEU A 275 11.41 27.60 11.18
N ILE A 276 12.57 26.98 10.96
CA ILE A 276 12.66 25.62 10.40
C ILE A 276 11.96 24.62 11.33
N ARG A 277 12.23 24.68 12.64
CA ARG A 277 11.61 23.82 13.64
C ARG A 277 10.09 24.01 13.74
N LYS A 278 9.60 25.26 13.63
CA LYS A 278 8.16 25.57 13.59
C LYS A 278 7.46 24.86 12.43
N ARG A 279 8.17 24.60 11.33
CA ARG A 279 7.72 23.87 10.15
C ARG A 279 8.04 22.36 10.20
N ARG A 280 8.27 21.81 11.38
CA ARG A 280 8.69 20.40 11.62
C ARG A 280 9.99 20.00 10.90
N GLY A 281 10.84 20.98 10.62
CA GLY A 281 12.16 20.74 10.09
C GLY A 281 13.13 20.29 11.18
N GLN A 282 13.98 19.33 10.84
CA GLN A 282 15.03 18.81 11.71
C GLN A 282 16.39 19.35 11.24
N ILE A 283 17.14 19.98 12.13
CA ILE A 283 18.50 20.42 11.83
C ILE A 283 19.42 19.20 11.96
N LEU A 284 20.18 18.90 10.91
CA LEU A 284 21.16 17.82 10.88
C LEU A 284 22.54 18.32 11.32
N SER A 285 22.95 19.48 10.80
CA SER A 285 24.21 20.13 11.18
C SER A 285 24.12 21.65 11.07
N ASP A 286 24.86 22.33 11.94
CA ASP A 286 25.04 23.77 12.00
C ASP A 286 26.52 24.10 12.15
N THR A 287 27.21 24.32 11.03
CA THR A 287 28.67 24.52 11.01
C THR A 287 29.02 25.95 10.67
N MET A 288 29.94 26.56 11.42
CA MET A 288 30.45 27.90 11.11
C MET A 288 31.43 27.82 9.93
N LYS A 289 31.24 28.67 8.93
CA LYS A 289 32.12 28.75 7.78
C LYS A 289 33.39 29.50 8.13
N GLU A 290 34.51 28.78 8.17
CA GLU A 290 35.81 29.32 8.58
C GLU A 290 36.16 30.62 7.85
N GLY A 291 36.60 31.63 8.61
CA GLY A 291 36.96 32.94 8.06
C GLY A 291 35.77 33.87 7.76
N THR A 292 34.52 33.48 8.08
CA THR A 292 33.33 34.32 7.92
C THR A 292 32.39 34.24 9.12
N ASN A 293 31.46 35.19 9.26
CA ASN A 293 30.42 35.18 10.32
C ASN A 293 29.14 34.44 9.88
N TRP A 294 29.25 33.56 8.89
CA TRP A 294 28.13 32.79 8.33
C TRP A 294 28.16 31.36 8.87
N PHE A 295 26.96 30.84 9.13
CA PHE A 295 26.71 29.46 9.49
C PHE A 295 26.05 28.76 8.32
N GLU A 296 26.55 27.59 7.97
CA GLU A 296 25.92 26.67 7.04
C GLU A 296 25.00 25.75 7.84
N ILE A 297 23.73 25.70 7.44
CA ILE A 297 22.71 24.88 8.06
C ILE A 297 22.27 23.82 7.05
N ASP A 298 22.45 22.56 7.43
CA ASP A 298 21.83 21.41 6.76
C ASP A 298 20.63 20.96 7.59
N ALA A 299 19.45 20.97 6.97
CA ALA A 299 18.21 20.60 7.61
C ALA A 299 17.33 19.75 6.70
N GLU A 300 16.44 18.98 7.30
CA GLU A 300 15.37 18.27 6.60
C GLU A 300 14.03 18.94 6.89
N ILE A 301 13.23 19.20 5.86
CA ILE A 301 11.89 19.79 6.00
C ILE A 301 10.86 19.04 5.15
N PRO A 302 9.67 18.74 5.70
CA PRO A 302 8.57 18.18 4.92
C PRO A 302 8.18 19.08 3.76
N VAL A 303 7.93 18.49 2.58
CA VAL A 303 7.53 19.25 1.37
C VAL A 303 6.27 20.07 1.61
N VAL A 304 5.29 19.51 2.32
CA VAL A 304 4.03 20.22 2.63
C VAL A 304 4.29 21.50 3.45
N GLU A 305 5.33 21.48 4.30
CA GLU A 305 5.69 22.62 5.16
C GLU A 305 6.75 23.53 4.53
N SER A 306 7.36 23.15 3.40
CA SER A 306 8.34 24.00 2.71
C SER A 306 7.70 25.11 1.88
N PHE A 307 6.41 24.99 1.56
CA PHE A 307 5.69 26.02 0.79
C PHE A 307 5.72 27.37 1.53
N GLY A 308 6.24 28.38 0.83
CA GLY A 308 6.38 29.73 1.37
C GLY A 308 7.61 29.96 2.24
N LEU A 309 8.42 28.93 2.54
CA LEU A 309 9.63 29.05 3.36
C LEU A 309 10.60 30.11 2.81
N CYS A 310 10.90 30.06 1.51
CA CYS A 310 11.85 31.01 0.89
C CYS A 310 11.38 32.46 0.99
N LYS A 311 10.06 32.68 0.90
CA LYS A 311 9.45 34.01 1.00
C LYS A 311 9.48 34.52 2.45
N GLU A 312 9.18 33.65 3.40
CA GLU A 312 9.20 33.97 4.83
C GLU A 312 10.63 34.29 5.29
N LEU A 313 11.61 33.45 4.93
CA LEU A 313 13.02 33.69 5.21
C LEU A 313 13.51 35.00 4.63
N ARG A 314 13.18 35.30 3.35
CA ARG A 314 13.58 36.56 2.70
C ARG A 314 12.99 37.80 3.38
N ASN A 315 11.71 37.76 3.74
CA ASN A 315 11.02 38.89 4.34
C ASN A 315 11.54 39.19 5.75
N TRP A 316 11.84 38.13 6.51
CA TRP A 316 12.32 38.27 7.88
C TRP A 316 13.83 38.60 7.92
N SER A 317 14.65 38.01 7.05
CA SER A 317 16.11 38.12 7.15
C SER A 317 16.69 39.43 6.63
N SER A 318 15.95 40.21 5.82
CA SER A 318 16.47 41.44 5.17
C SER A 318 17.84 41.26 4.48
N GLY A 319 18.16 40.05 4.02
CA GLY A 319 19.45 39.71 3.39
C GLY A 319 20.45 38.97 4.29
N SER A 320 20.16 38.80 5.59
CA SER A 320 21.01 38.06 6.55
C SER A 320 20.89 36.53 6.47
N VAL A 321 20.11 36.03 5.50
CA VAL A 321 19.93 34.61 5.21
C VAL A 321 19.92 34.44 3.70
N THR A 322 20.67 33.47 3.18
CA THR A 322 20.66 33.13 1.76
C THR A 322 19.35 32.42 1.38
N ILE A 323 19.04 32.41 0.08
CA ILE A 323 17.86 31.69 -0.41
C ILE A 323 18.11 30.19 -0.18
N PRO A 324 17.22 29.46 0.51
CA PRO A 324 17.44 28.05 0.80
C PRO A 324 17.42 27.23 -0.49
N SER A 325 18.39 26.32 -0.62
CA SER A 325 18.40 25.28 -1.62
C SER A 325 17.60 24.09 -1.11
N LEU A 326 16.53 23.74 -1.83
CA LEU A 326 15.64 22.62 -1.51
C LEU A 326 15.85 21.49 -2.52
N VAL A 327 16.34 20.34 -2.05
CA VAL A 327 16.59 19.16 -2.88
C VAL A 327 15.80 17.99 -2.32
N MET A 328 15.15 17.20 -3.20
CA MET A 328 14.43 16.00 -2.77
C MET A 328 15.39 15.00 -2.15
N LYS A 329 15.23 14.73 -0.84
CA LYS A 329 16.07 13.78 -0.11
C LYS A 329 15.45 12.38 -0.13
N GLY A 330 14.13 12.30 0.09
CA GLY A 330 13.43 11.03 0.12
C GLY A 330 12.10 11.13 0.87
N TRP A 331 11.74 10.03 1.52
CA TRP A 331 10.45 9.85 2.18
C TRP A 331 10.67 9.55 3.65
N ARG A 332 9.83 10.13 4.52
CA ARG A 332 9.88 9.95 5.96
C ARG A 332 8.55 9.46 6.48
N GLN A 333 8.57 8.37 7.25
CA GLN A 333 7.38 7.82 7.87
C GLN A 333 6.87 8.76 8.97
N LEU A 334 5.56 9.04 8.97
CA LEU A 334 4.90 9.70 10.09
C LEU A 334 4.66 8.71 11.24
N GLU A 335 4.91 9.15 12.47
CA GLU A 335 4.69 8.35 13.67
C GLU A 335 3.19 8.18 13.98
N ASP A 336 2.40 9.18 13.63
CA ASP A 336 0.95 9.21 13.85
C ASP A 336 0.24 8.04 13.12
N ASP A 337 -0.62 7.33 13.85
CA ASP A 337 -1.47 6.29 13.27
C ASP A 337 -2.73 6.91 12.64
N PRO A 338 -2.97 6.79 11.33
CA PRO A 338 -4.13 7.39 10.67
C PRO A 338 -5.49 6.88 11.18
N PHE A 339 -5.54 5.70 11.82
CA PHE A 339 -6.75 5.10 12.37
C PHE A 339 -6.83 5.16 13.90
N TYR A 340 -5.96 5.94 14.56
CA TYR A 340 -6.01 6.08 16.01
C TYR A 340 -7.38 6.60 16.46
N VAL A 341 -7.96 5.89 17.44
CA VAL A 341 -9.17 6.28 18.15
C VAL A 341 -8.87 6.11 19.64
N PRO A 342 -9.06 7.14 20.49
CA PRO A 342 -8.93 7.01 21.94
C PRO A 342 -9.82 5.90 22.46
N ARG A 343 -9.23 4.88 23.10
CA ARG A 343 -9.99 3.75 23.66
C ARG A 343 -9.85 3.65 25.17
N SER A 344 -8.72 4.06 25.75
CA SER A 344 -8.47 3.93 27.18
C SER A 344 -9.30 4.94 27.99
N GLU A 345 -9.58 4.60 29.25
CA GLU A 345 -10.27 5.51 30.16
C GLU A 345 -9.41 6.75 30.43
N GLU A 346 -8.09 6.60 30.57
CA GLU A 346 -7.14 7.71 30.70
C GLU A 346 -7.17 8.65 29.48
N ASP A 347 -7.16 8.12 28.24
CA ASP A 347 -7.27 8.93 27.02
C ASP A 347 -8.64 9.65 26.95
N LYS A 348 -9.71 9.00 27.44
CA LYS A 348 -11.05 9.60 27.48
C LYS A 348 -11.18 10.64 28.59
N GLU A 349 -10.47 10.50 29.70
CA GLU A 349 -10.45 11.47 30.80
C GLU A 349 -9.63 12.71 30.44
N GLU A 350 -8.48 12.54 29.79
CA GLU A 350 -7.62 13.64 29.36
C GLU A 350 -8.29 14.51 28.27
N TRP A 351 -9.00 13.87 27.33
CA TRP A 351 -9.55 14.54 26.14
C TRP A 351 -11.08 14.73 26.18
N GLY A 352 -11.78 14.06 27.10
CA GLY A 352 -13.24 14.08 27.23
C GLY A 352 -13.98 13.60 25.97
N ASP A 353 -15.21 14.07 25.78
CA ASP A 353 -16.01 13.87 24.55
C ASP A 353 -15.42 14.61 23.32
N ASN A 354 -14.33 15.37 23.48
CA ASN A 354 -13.78 16.23 22.45
C ASN A 354 -12.61 15.59 21.70
N VAL A 355 -12.81 14.37 21.21
CA VAL A 355 -11.85 13.63 20.37
C VAL A 355 -11.41 14.42 19.11
N LYS A 356 -12.17 15.45 18.71
CA LYS A 356 -11.82 16.39 17.63
C LYS A 356 -10.58 17.24 17.88
N PHE A 357 -10.09 17.40 19.11
CA PHE A 357 -8.89 18.19 19.40
C PHE A 357 -7.59 17.41 19.25
N MET A 358 -7.65 16.09 19.02
CA MET A 358 -6.48 15.35 18.60
C MET A 358 -6.13 15.73 17.15
N THR A 359 -5.09 16.55 17.00
CA THR A 359 -4.50 16.85 15.69
C THR A 359 -3.76 15.61 15.18
N ASN A 360 -4.49 14.70 14.55
CA ASN A 360 -3.89 13.55 13.88
C ASN A 360 -3.59 13.91 12.42
N ARG A 361 -2.35 14.35 12.18
CA ARG A 361 -1.91 14.79 10.86
C ARG A 361 -2.00 13.68 9.82
N ALA A 362 -1.67 12.44 10.19
CA ALA A 362 -1.77 11.30 9.27
C ALA A 362 -3.22 11.09 8.80
N ARG A 363 -4.19 11.24 9.71
CA ARG A 363 -5.63 11.16 9.37
C ARG A 363 -6.08 12.33 8.49
N ASP A 364 -5.60 13.54 8.76
CA ASP A 364 -5.93 14.72 7.96
C ASP A 364 -5.40 14.58 6.52
N ILE A 365 -4.13 14.20 6.36
CA ILE A 365 -3.53 13.94 5.05
C ILE A 365 -4.30 12.84 4.32
N MET A 366 -4.61 11.73 4.99
CA MET A 366 -5.37 10.63 4.39
C MET A 366 -6.74 11.11 3.89
N ASN A 367 -7.48 11.85 4.71
CA ASN A 367 -8.81 12.36 4.35
C ASN A 367 -8.77 13.37 3.20
N GLU A 368 -7.78 14.26 3.18
CA GLU A 368 -7.60 15.22 2.09
C GLU A 368 -7.28 14.54 0.76
N VAL A 369 -6.40 13.53 0.78
CA VAL A 369 -6.04 12.77 -0.41
C VAL A 369 -7.24 11.95 -0.90
N ARG A 370 -7.92 11.24 0.00
CA ARG A 370 -9.15 10.48 -0.34
C ARG A 370 -10.23 11.38 -0.93
N LYS A 371 -10.46 12.55 -0.35
CA LYS A 371 -11.43 13.53 -0.86
C LYS A 371 -11.06 14.00 -2.26
N ARG A 372 -9.77 14.27 -2.53
CA ARG A 372 -9.28 14.65 -3.87
C ARG A 372 -9.45 13.53 -4.89
N LYS A 373 -9.20 12.28 -4.49
CA LYS A 373 -9.35 11.09 -5.37
C LYS A 373 -10.78 10.56 -5.48
N GLY A 374 -11.73 11.11 -4.74
CA GLY A 374 -13.11 10.61 -4.71
C GLY A 374 -13.28 9.28 -3.99
N VAL A 375 -12.30 8.87 -3.18
CA VAL A 375 -12.37 7.65 -2.35
C VAL A 375 -13.24 7.95 -1.12
N PHE A 376 -13.91 6.92 -0.61
CA PHE A 376 -14.77 7.05 0.57
C PHE A 376 -14.01 7.62 1.78
N VAL A 377 -14.57 8.68 2.35
CA VAL A 377 -14.09 9.31 3.59
C VAL A 377 -15.15 9.11 4.66
N GLU A 378 -14.78 8.42 5.73
CA GLU A 378 -15.63 8.26 6.89
C GLU A 378 -15.77 9.62 7.61
N LYS A 379 -16.92 10.26 7.43
CA LYS A 379 -17.27 11.50 8.14
C LYS A 379 -18.22 11.15 9.28
N GLN A 380 -17.80 11.42 10.51
CA GLN A 380 -18.73 11.40 11.64
C GLN A 380 -19.78 12.50 11.44
N LEU A 381 -21.02 12.09 11.15
CA LEU A 381 -22.14 13.00 10.85
C LEU A 381 -22.70 13.66 12.11
N VAL A 382 -22.51 13.04 13.29
CA VAL A 382 -23.05 13.48 14.57
C VAL A 382 -21.91 13.65 15.56
N GLU A 383 -21.65 14.90 15.96
CA GLU A 383 -20.55 15.27 16.86
C GLU A 383 -20.80 14.93 18.33
N SER A 384 -22.08 14.85 18.74
CA SER A 384 -22.47 14.51 20.12
C SER A 384 -23.93 14.07 20.14
N ALA A 385 -24.18 12.77 20.02
CA ALA A 385 -25.53 12.21 20.11
C ALA A 385 -26.22 12.62 21.43
N ASN A 386 -25.44 12.69 22.52
CA ASN A 386 -25.93 13.05 23.86
C ASN A 386 -26.41 14.51 23.98
N LYS A 387 -25.92 15.43 23.13
CA LYS A 387 -26.29 16.87 23.15
C LYS A 387 -27.46 17.21 22.22
N GLN A 388 -27.94 16.26 21.40
CA GLN A 388 -29.07 16.49 20.50
C GLN A 388 -30.40 16.67 21.26
N ARG A 389 -30.62 15.97 22.38
CA ARG A 389 -31.85 16.11 23.20
C ARG A 389 -32.01 17.52 23.81
N THR A 390 -30.92 18.27 23.98
CA THR A 390 -30.94 19.65 24.49
C THR A 390 -31.06 20.71 23.39
N LEU A 391 -30.70 20.40 22.15
CA LEU A 391 -30.81 21.31 21.00
C LEU A 391 -32.25 21.41 20.47
N SER A 392 -33.04 20.34 20.54
CA SER A 392 -34.45 20.34 20.11
C SER A 392 -35.39 21.07 21.07
N LYS A 393 -34.96 21.37 22.31
CA LYS A 393 -35.77 22.10 23.31
C LYS A 393 -35.70 23.63 23.19
N LYS A 394 -34.97 24.18 22.22
CA LYS A 394 -34.85 25.63 21.96
C LYS A 394 -35.12 26.01 20.49
N LYS A 395 -36.02 25.30 19.82
CA LYS A 395 -36.52 25.69 18.50
C LYS A 395 -37.98 26.08 18.56
#